data_AF-A0A5K1DY00-F1
#
_entry.id   AF-A0A5K1DY00-F1
#
_cell.length_a   1.000
_cell.length_b   1.000
_cell.length_c   1.000
_cell.angle_alpha   90.00
_cell.angle_beta   90.00
_cell.angle_gamma   90.00
#
_symmetry.space_group_name_H-M   'P 1'
#
loop_
_entity.id
_entity.type
_entity.pdbx_description
1 polymer ?
#
loop_
_entity_poly.entity_id
_entity_poly.type
_entity_poly.pdbx_seq_one_letter_code
_entity_poly.pdbx_strand_id
1 'polypeptide(L)'
;MKARYGGSYVFTMTTSADQEEEVENLVRQLAPTANKIYHLSGTQKFELPKQDVKIAEVFKAVERAKRKLIIQAWGLADTTLEDVFIKVARRAESFTVLP
;
A
#
# COMPACT_ATOMS: atom_id res chain seq x y z
N MET A 1 -21.41 2.18 0.67
CA MET A 1 -20.45 2.93 -0.19
C MET A 1 -19.10 3.22 0.48
N LYS A 2 -19.05 3.62 1.78
CA LYS A 2 -17.78 3.82 2.53
C LYS A 2 -16.87 2.58 2.63
N ALA A 3 -17.44 1.38 2.81
CA ALA A 3 -16.67 0.15 3.05
C ALA A 3 -15.77 -0.30 1.88
N ARG A 4 -16.08 0.08 0.63
CA ARG A 4 -15.31 -0.38 -0.55
C ARG A 4 -14.05 0.45 -0.84
N TYR A 5 -13.90 1.60 -0.18
CA TYR A 5 -12.78 2.53 -0.45
C TYR A 5 -12.11 3.10 0.83
N GLY A 6 -12.81 3.16 1.97
CA GLY A 6 -12.27 3.51 3.30
C GLY A 6 -11.80 2.30 4.13
N GLY A 7 -11.67 1.14 3.49
CA GLY A 7 -11.42 -0.17 4.13
C GLY A 7 -9.96 -0.63 4.10
N SER A 8 -9.03 0.23 3.69
CA SER A 8 -7.61 -0.12 3.55
C SER A 8 -6.73 0.92 4.23
N TYR A 9 -5.55 0.50 4.65
CA TYR A 9 -4.44 1.42 4.90
C TYR A 9 -3.62 1.61 3.63
N VAL A 10 -3.01 2.76 3.49
CA VAL A 10 -1.97 3.04 2.52
C VAL A 10 -0.63 2.89 3.20
N PHE A 11 0.15 1.90 2.78
CA PHE A 11 1.51 1.68 3.24
C PHE A 11 2.49 2.11 2.16
N THR A 12 3.46 2.94 2.53
CA THR A 12 4.54 3.38 1.63
C THR A 12 5.87 3.02 2.26
N MET A 13 6.79 2.50 1.47
CA MET A 13 8.16 2.24 1.90
C MET A 13 9.14 2.58 0.78
N THR A 14 10.25 3.20 1.15
CA THR A 14 11.34 3.56 0.26
C THR A 14 12.61 2.86 0.71
N THR A 15 13.21 2.09 -0.20
CA THR A 15 14.49 1.39 -0.03
C THR A 15 15.40 1.67 -1.23
N SER A 16 16.59 1.08 -1.27
CA SER A 16 17.35 0.97 -2.51
C SER A 16 16.67 -0.01 -3.48
N ALA A 17 16.96 0.13 -4.78
CA ALA A 17 16.29 -0.64 -5.84
C ALA A 17 16.56 -2.16 -5.77
N ASP A 18 17.70 -2.55 -5.19
CA ASP A 18 18.09 -3.94 -4.95
C ASP A 18 17.34 -4.59 -3.77
N GLN A 19 16.55 -3.83 -3.01
CA GLN A 19 15.83 -4.31 -1.82
C GLN A 19 14.30 -4.29 -1.99
N GLU A 20 13.82 -4.02 -3.20
CA GLU A 20 12.38 -3.86 -3.47
C GLU A 20 11.60 -5.18 -3.37
N GLU A 21 12.23 -6.31 -3.68
CA GLU A 21 11.58 -7.61 -3.58
C GLU A 21 11.29 -7.98 -2.11
N GLU A 22 12.19 -7.62 -1.19
CA GLU A 22 12.01 -7.82 0.25
C GLU A 22 10.86 -6.99 0.79
N VAL A 23 10.65 -5.79 0.25
CA VAL A 23 9.48 -4.96 0.58
C VAL A 23 8.19 -5.65 0.14
N GLU A 24 8.15 -6.19 -1.08
CA GLU A 24 6.99 -6.93 -1.57
C GLU A 24 6.69 -8.17 -0.74
N ASN A 25 7.73 -8.92 -0.37
CA ASN A 25 7.61 -10.10 0.48
C ASN A 25 7.08 -9.74 1.87
N LEU A 26 7.58 -8.65 2.47
CA LEU A 26 7.07 -8.13 3.74
C LEU A 26 5.58 -7.76 3.65
N VAL A 27 5.18 -7.07 2.58
CA VAL A 27 3.78 -6.67 2.38
C VAL A 27 2.88 -7.89 2.17
N ARG A 28 3.30 -8.87 1.38
CA ARG A 28 2.54 -10.12 1.17
C ARG A 28 2.35 -10.91 2.48
N GLN A 29 3.32 -10.89 3.38
CA GLN A 29 3.20 -11.50 4.70
C GLN A 29 2.24 -10.75 5.63
N LEU A 30 2.21 -9.41 5.53
CA LEU A 30 1.32 -8.57 6.33
C LEU A 30 -0.14 -8.62 5.85
N ALA A 31 -0.34 -8.58 4.54
CA ALA A 31 -1.65 -8.58 3.91
C ALA A 31 -1.53 -9.29 2.55
N PRO A 32 -1.88 -10.59 2.48
CA PRO A 32 -1.79 -11.36 1.25
C PRO A 32 -2.61 -10.80 0.10
N THR A 33 -3.70 -10.09 0.41
CA THR A 33 -4.57 -9.44 -0.58
C THR A 33 -4.21 -7.97 -0.84
N ALA A 34 -3.03 -7.52 -0.39
CA ALA A 34 -2.54 -6.19 -0.64
C ALA A 34 -2.41 -5.90 -2.15
N ASN A 35 -2.78 -4.70 -2.55
CA ASN A 35 -2.65 -4.24 -3.92
C ASN A 35 -1.50 -3.24 -4.03
N LYS A 36 -0.55 -3.46 -4.93
CA LYS A 36 0.49 -2.47 -5.23
C LYS A 36 -0.11 -1.36 -6.08
N ILE A 37 -0.05 -0.11 -5.61
CA ILE A 37 -0.54 1.06 -6.35
C ILE A 37 0.49 1.52 -7.36
N TYR A 38 1.74 1.68 -6.91
CA TYR A 38 2.85 2.06 -7.77
C TYR A 38 4.20 1.65 -7.18
N HIS A 39 5.19 1.67 -8.06
CA HIS A 39 6.61 1.58 -7.73
C HIS A 39 7.34 2.65 -8.56
N LEU A 40 8.14 3.49 -7.90
CA LEU A 40 8.95 4.54 -8.53
C LEU A 40 10.18 4.84 -7.67
N SER A 41 11.37 4.69 -8.25
CA SER A 41 12.66 5.08 -7.66
C SER A 41 12.85 4.57 -6.23
N GLY A 42 12.78 3.25 -6.00
CA GLY A 42 12.91 2.66 -4.66
C GLY A 42 11.67 2.80 -3.77
N THR A 43 10.70 3.63 -4.14
CA THR A 43 9.46 3.84 -3.37
C THR A 43 8.35 2.97 -3.89
N GLN A 44 7.80 2.12 -3.02
CA GLN A 44 6.65 1.29 -3.31
C GLN A 44 5.46 1.70 -2.41
N LYS A 45 4.28 1.79 -3.02
CA LYS A 45 3.02 2.13 -2.33
C LYS A 45 2.02 1.00 -2.48
N PHE A 46 1.41 0.61 -1.37
CA PHE A 46 0.48 -0.51 -1.28
C PHE A 46 -0.80 -0.11 -0.58
N GLU A 47 -1.90 -0.76 -0.96
CA GLU A 47 -3.15 -0.76 -0.20
C GLU A 47 -3.26 -2.06 0.56
N LEU A 48 -3.33 -1.95 1.88
CA LEU A 48 -3.46 -3.08 2.79
C LEU A 48 -4.90 -3.12 3.28
N PRO A 49 -5.71 -4.12 2.92
CA PRO A 49 -7.06 -4.25 3.47
C PRO A 49 -7.02 -4.33 5.00
N LYS A 50 -7.80 -3.50 5.70
CA LYS A 50 -7.81 -3.44 7.17
C LYS A 50 -8.25 -4.75 7.83
N GLN A 51 -8.96 -5.60 7.08
CA GLN A 51 -9.36 -6.94 7.53
C GLN A 51 -8.19 -7.93 7.55
N ASP A 52 -7.16 -7.70 6.74
CA ASP A 52 -5.98 -8.56 6.66
C ASP A 52 -4.92 -8.17 7.69
N VAL A 53 -4.87 -6.88 8.08
CA VAL A 53 -3.74 -6.32 8.83
C VAL A 53 -4.16 -5.47 10.03
N LYS A 54 -3.47 -5.68 11.15
CA LYS A 54 -3.53 -4.78 12.32
C LYS A 54 -2.36 -3.80 12.26
N ILE A 55 -2.60 -2.53 12.60
CA ILE A 55 -1.56 -1.48 12.64
C ILE A 55 -0.33 -1.94 13.44
N ALA A 56 -0.54 -2.55 14.61
CA ALA A 56 0.55 -3.04 15.47
C ALA A 56 1.47 -4.06 14.76
N GLU A 57 0.93 -4.89 13.87
CA GLU A 57 1.72 -5.86 13.11
C GLU A 57 2.54 -5.19 12.01
N VAL A 58 2.03 -4.10 11.40
CA VAL A 58 2.81 -3.27 10.46
C VAL A 58 4.02 -2.67 11.16
N PHE A 59 3.83 -2.05 12.32
CA PHE A 59 4.93 -1.47 13.09
C PHE A 59 6.00 -2.53 13.44
N LYS A 60 5.57 -3.68 13.98
CA LYS A 60 6.49 -4.78 14.28
C LYS A 60 7.23 -5.28 13.05
N ALA A 61 6.54 -5.46 11.92
CA ALA A 61 7.16 -5.93 10.69
C ALA A 61 8.22 -4.96 10.18
N VAL A 62 7.93 -3.65 10.20
CA VAL A 62 8.91 -2.62 9.81
C VAL A 62 10.10 -2.60 10.76
N GLU A 63 9.89 -2.69 12.08
CA GLU A 63 10.99 -2.80 13.05
C GLU A 63 11.88 -4.04 12.81
N ARG A 64 11.29 -5.15 12.38
CA ARG A 64 12.04 -6.35 12.00
C ARG A 64 12.81 -6.14 10.69
N ALA A 65 12.19 -5.51 9.71
CA ALA A 65 12.79 -5.22 8.41
C ALA A 65 13.99 -4.28 8.54
N LYS A 66 13.91 -3.26 9.41
CA LYS A 66 15.02 -2.33 9.71
C LYS A 66 16.32 -3.00 10.17
N ARG A 67 16.26 -4.26 10.64
CA ARG A 67 17.46 -5.02 11.02
C ARG A 67 18.18 -5.65 9.84
N LYS A 68 17.55 -5.68 8.66
CA LYS A 68 18.04 -6.37 7.46
C LYS A 68 18.07 -5.47 6.22
N LEU A 69 17.18 -4.49 6.15
CA LEU A 69 17.00 -3.58 5.01
C LEU A 69 17.42 -2.17 5.38
N ILE A 70 17.86 -1.41 4.37
CA ILE A 70 18.14 0.03 4.49
C ILE A 70 16.86 0.77 4.09
N ILE A 71 16.00 0.99 5.08
CA ILE A 71 14.75 1.73 4.88
C ILE A 71 15.03 3.23 4.95
N GLN A 72 14.89 3.91 3.81
CA GLN A 72 15.10 5.36 3.69
C GLN A 72 13.91 6.14 4.25
N ALA A 73 12.69 5.69 3.96
CA ALA A 73 11.45 6.27 4.46
C ALA A 73 10.35 5.21 4.51
N TRP A 74 9.38 5.38 5.41
CA TRP A 74 8.16 4.59 5.39
C TRP A 74 7.02 5.35 6.05
N GLY A 75 5.78 4.98 5.73
CA GLY A 75 4.58 5.56 6.31
C GLY A 75 3.37 4.65 6.19
N LEU A 76 2.42 4.83 7.10
CA LEU A 76 1.12 4.18 7.09
C LEU A 76 0.04 5.24 7.30
N ALA A 77 -0.91 5.33 6.37
CA ALA A 77 -2.01 6.27 6.43
C ALA A 77 -3.34 5.54 6.25
N ASP A 78 -4.43 6.10 6.76
CA ASP A 78 -5.78 5.68 6.35
C ASP A 78 -6.05 6.17 4.91
N THR A 79 -6.91 5.49 4.16
CA THR A 79 -7.33 6.00 2.85
C THR A 79 -8.16 7.27 3.02
N THR A 80 -7.79 8.31 2.29
CA THR A 80 -8.50 9.60 2.37
C THR A 80 -9.73 9.62 1.45
N LEU A 81 -10.66 10.54 1.68
CA LEU A 81 -11.77 10.78 0.74
C LEU A 81 -11.27 11.21 -0.64
N GLU A 82 -10.12 11.90 -0.72
CA GLU A 82 -9.48 12.26 -1.99
C GLU A 82 -9.04 11.00 -2.76
N ASP A 83 -8.38 10.05 -2.08
CA ASP A 83 -8.02 8.75 -2.69
C ASP A 83 -9.25 7.99 -3.19
N VAL A 84 -10.34 8.02 -2.42
CA VAL A 84 -11.63 7.43 -2.81
C VAL A 84 -12.18 8.13 -4.06
N PHE A 85 -12.18 9.46 -4.08
CA PHE A 85 -12.72 10.25 -5.18
C PHE A 85 -11.94 10.01 -6.47
N ILE A 86 -10.61 10.04 -6.43
CA ILE A 86 -9.73 9.76 -7.58
C ILE A 86 -10.02 8.37 -8.16
N LYS A 87 -10.17 7.35 -7.30
CA LYS A 87 -10.51 6.00 -7.77
C LYS A 87 -11.88 5.91 -8.43
N VAL A 88 -12.87 6.58 -7.86
CA VAL A 88 -14.23 6.62 -8.41
C VAL A 88 -14.24 7.34 -9.76
N ALA A 89 -13.55 8.47 -9.88
CA ALA A 89 -13.41 9.21 -11.13
C ALA A 89 -12.72 8.38 -12.22
N ARG A 90 -11.57 7.76 -11.92
CA ARG A 90 -10.87 6.87 -12.88
C ARG A 90 -11.72 5.68 -13.33
N ARG A 91 -12.54 5.12 -12.43
CA ARG A 91 -13.49 4.07 -12.81
C ARG A 91 -14.60 4.61 -13.71
N ALA A 92 -15.18 5.77 -13.40
CA ALA A 92 -16.21 6.38 -14.23
C ALA A 92 -15.69 6.67 -15.65
N GLU A 93 -14.46 7.16 -15.78
CA GLU A 93 -13.80 7.36 -17.09
C GLU A 93 -13.64 6.06 -17.87
N SER A 94 -13.28 4.95 -17.20
CA SER A 94 -13.18 3.64 -17.86
C SER A 94 -14.53 3.06 -18.32
N PHE A 95 -15.67 3.54 -17.78
CA PHE A 95 -17.01 3.16 -18.23
C PHE A 95 -17.52 3.98 -19.42
N THR A 96 -16.95 5.16 -19.67
CA THR A 96 -17.36 6.05 -20.77
C THR A 96 -16.73 5.66 -22.11
N VAL A 97 -15.73 4.77 -22.11
CA VAL A 97 -15.04 4.27 -23.32
C VAL A 97 -15.52 2.87 -23.69
N LEU A 98 -16.83 2.71 -23.91
CA LEU A 98 -17.39 1.58 -24.65
C LEU A 98 -18.45 2.12 -25.61
N PRO A 99 -18.28 1.98 -26.95
CA PRO A 99 -19.31 2.30 -27.93
C PRO A 99 -20.48 1.30 -27.89
#